data_AF-A0A3N2DYB8-F1
#
_entry.id   AF-A0A3N2DYB8-F1
#
_cell.length_a   1.000
_cell.length_b   1.000
_cell.length_c   1.000
_cell.angle_alpha   90.00
_cell.angle_beta   90.00
_cell.angle_gamma   90.00
#
_symmetry.space_group_name_H-M   'P 1'
#
loop_
_entity.id
_entity.type
_entity.pdbx_description
1 polymer ?
#
loop_
_entity_poly.entity_id
_entity_poly.type
_entity_poly.pdbx_seq_one_letter_code
_entity_poly.pdbx_strand_id
1 'polypeptide(L)'
;MLKTSILTLTLCLSLLANSLSNADPLQAEKESIISNQQRIAELRTVNSDIDSNSNLLNSDLEKLNAQLPAVRGSYIKQQSTLKKVEQQQLETPNSASEGLVKNAGFKFYLAERKYKKLNNSIAQLDRQLSELKVARASNNSQIAALNSDIVLSKERIIKLQAEKEDQQQAVIAARKRQQQERLKAQQAQIAAEKEMKALKQKLLAAENKAKSTAQQVSPPVARPAFPDTTTQEQLQLAHKTEAIEAAEEVRPVLILDQATAKEAVEELDKLVENSSNRNKKINKILHVKTYHNKDLIKQSSHTMKYLGNEQYRAKVKARAGANKLIVGGNSWSIDMPRNQQRQSFDFVLDYRNPNKPILSAYNHKFAN
;
A
#
# COMPACT_ATOMS: atom_id res chain seq x y z
N MET A 1 -6.86 -29.09 -15.19
CA MET A 1 -6.88 -29.28 -13.72
C MET A 1 -7.10 -27.90 -13.11
N LEU A 2 -8.28 -27.56 -12.59
CA LEU A 2 -8.97 -28.04 -11.38
C LEU A 2 -8.44 -27.42 -10.08
N LYS A 3 -9.34 -26.64 -9.45
CA LYS A 3 -9.42 -26.22 -8.04
C LYS A 3 -8.52 -25.06 -7.56
N THR A 4 -9.11 -24.29 -6.63
CA THR A 4 -8.55 -23.21 -5.78
C THR A 4 -7.97 -21.97 -6.51
N SER A 5 -8.37 -20.72 -6.23
CA SER A 5 -9.16 -20.17 -5.10
C SER A 5 -10.04 -19.00 -5.54
N ILE A 6 -11.30 -18.99 -5.09
CA ILE A 6 -12.23 -17.84 -5.14
C ILE A 6 -12.19 -17.04 -3.81
N LEU A 7 -11.25 -17.36 -2.92
CA LEU A 7 -11.13 -16.75 -1.60
C LEU A 7 -10.04 -15.66 -1.53
N THR A 8 -10.36 -14.60 -0.78
CA THR A 8 -9.46 -13.60 -0.19
C THR A 8 -8.79 -12.57 -1.12
N LEU A 9 -9.58 -11.70 -1.76
CA LEU A 9 -9.17 -10.31 -2.01
C LEU A 9 -9.74 -9.31 -0.97
N THR A 10 -9.98 -9.80 0.25
CA THR A 10 -10.36 -9.01 1.44
C THR A 10 -9.18 -8.94 2.42
N LEU A 11 -7.95 -8.74 1.93
CA LEU A 11 -6.76 -8.76 2.80
C LEU A 11 -5.61 -7.84 2.33
N CYS A 12 -5.94 -6.55 2.22
CA CYS A 12 -5.05 -5.40 2.41
C CYS A 12 -5.84 -4.26 3.09
N LEU A 13 -6.58 -4.57 4.17
CA LEU A 13 -7.48 -3.62 4.86
C LEU A 13 -7.14 -3.42 6.36
N SER A 14 -6.01 -3.95 6.83
CA SER A 14 -5.75 -4.16 8.26
C SER A 14 -4.36 -3.70 8.71
N LEU A 15 -3.95 -2.47 8.33
CA LEU A 15 -2.65 -1.91 8.73
C LEU A 15 -2.67 -0.40 9.08
N LEU A 16 -3.85 0.17 9.37
CA LEU A 16 -3.99 1.52 9.98
C LEU A 16 -4.98 1.57 11.15
N ALA A 17 -5.66 0.46 11.49
CA ALA A 17 -6.64 0.40 12.56
C ALA A 17 -6.00 -0.04 13.90
N ASN A 18 -5.03 0.71 14.43
CA ASN A 18 -4.45 0.50 15.77
C ASN A 18 -3.76 1.76 16.34
N SER A 19 -4.55 2.81 16.58
CA SER A 19 -4.17 3.96 17.43
C SER A 19 -5.38 4.63 18.11
N LEU A 20 -6.55 3.97 18.11
CA LEU A 20 -7.81 4.52 18.61
C LEU A 20 -8.06 4.17 20.08
N SER A 21 -7.25 4.74 20.95
CA SER A 21 -7.52 4.83 22.39
C SER A 21 -7.06 6.21 22.89
N ASN A 22 -8.03 7.12 23.08
CA ASN A 22 -7.88 8.55 23.41
C ASN A 22 -7.64 9.54 22.24
N ALA A 23 -7.96 9.18 20.99
CA ALA A 23 -7.97 10.15 19.90
C ALA A 23 -9.21 11.06 19.97
N ASP A 24 -9.01 12.38 19.79
CA ASP A 24 -10.09 13.37 19.64
C ASP A 24 -10.96 13.03 18.41
N PRO A 25 -12.30 12.88 18.53
CA PRO A 25 -13.16 12.52 17.39
C PRO A 25 -13.06 13.52 16.23
N LEU A 26 -12.79 14.81 16.54
CA LEU A 26 -12.57 15.83 15.51
C LEU A 26 -11.26 15.60 14.72
N GLN A 27 -10.24 15.05 15.37
CA GLN A 27 -8.97 14.72 14.75
C GLN A 27 -9.07 13.43 13.94
N ALA A 28 -9.78 12.42 14.44
CA ALA A 28 -10.03 11.16 13.73
C ALA A 28 -10.76 11.38 12.38
N GLU A 29 -11.79 12.24 12.33
CA GLU A 29 -12.48 12.56 11.07
C GLU A 29 -11.58 13.36 10.09
N LYS A 30 -10.65 14.21 10.59
CA LYS A 30 -9.66 14.89 9.74
C LYS A 30 -8.66 13.90 9.13
N GLU A 31 -8.17 12.96 9.93
CA GLU A 31 -7.24 11.91 9.49
C GLU A 31 -7.90 10.96 8.48
N SER A 32 -9.19 10.62 8.68
CA SER A 32 -10.04 9.90 7.71
C SER A 32 -10.08 10.62 6.35
N ILE A 33 -10.35 11.94 6.33
CA ILE A 33 -10.35 12.74 5.10
C ILE A 33 -8.98 12.70 4.41
N ILE A 34 -7.88 12.85 5.15
CA ILE A 34 -6.53 12.81 4.58
C ILE A 34 -6.24 11.44 3.98
N SER A 35 -6.59 10.35 4.67
CA SER A 35 -6.43 8.97 4.19
C SER A 35 -7.23 8.72 2.91
N ASN A 36 -8.51 9.14 2.88
CA ASN A 36 -9.37 9.01 1.71
C ASN A 36 -8.85 9.84 0.51
N GLN A 37 -8.31 11.04 0.75
CA GLN A 37 -7.68 11.87 -0.29
C GLN A 37 -6.41 11.22 -0.86
N GLN A 38 -5.54 10.67 0.00
CA GLN A 38 -4.38 9.89 -0.43
C GLN A 38 -4.81 8.70 -1.28
N ARG A 39 -5.85 7.95 -0.85
CA ARG A 39 -6.37 6.80 -1.58
C ARG A 39 -6.95 7.16 -2.96
N ILE A 40 -7.65 8.30 -3.06
CA ILE A 40 -8.11 8.84 -4.34
C ILE A 40 -6.91 9.18 -5.26
N ALA A 41 -5.84 9.77 -4.72
CA ALA A 41 -4.64 10.06 -5.49
C ALA A 41 -3.97 8.78 -6.02
N GLU A 42 -3.85 7.74 -5.20
CA GLU A 42 -3.34 6.43 -5.65
C GLU A 42 -4.18 5.83 -6.78
N LEU A 43 -5.51 5.80 -6.64
CA LEU A 43 -6.42 5.26 -7.65
C LEU A 43 -6.34 6.06 -8.96
N ARG A 44 -6.13 7.39 -8.89
CA ARG A 44 -5.86 8.23 -10.07
C ARG A 44 -4.53 7.89 -10.74
N THR A 45 -3.46 7.62 -9.98
CA THR A 45 -2.19 7.13 -10.55
C THR A 45 -2.38 5.79 -11.24
N VAL A 46 -3.06 4.83 -10.61
CA VAL A 46 -3.37 3.51 -11.20
C VAL A 46 -4.19 3.66 -12.48
N ASN A 47 -5.16 4.57 -12.53
CA ASN A 47 -5.93 4.84 -13.75
C ASN A 47 -5.07 5.43 -14.88
N SER A 48 -4.09 6.29 -14.58
CA SER A 48 -3.12 6.80 -15.56
C SER A 48 -2.22 5.69 -16.12
N ASP A 49 -1.78 4.76 -15.26
CA ASP A 49 -1.07 3.54 -15.67
C ASP A 49 -1.96 2.63 -16.54
N ILE A 50 -3.25 2.47 -16.21
CA ILE A 50 -4.22 1.70 -17.00
C ILE A 50 -4.40 2.33 -18.39
N ASP A 51 -4.58 3.64 -18.49
CA ASP A 51 -4.75 4.34 -19.76
C ASP A 51 -3.48 4.25 -20.62
N SER A 52 -2.31 4.43 -20.01
CA SER A 52 -1.01 4.24 -20.66
C SER A 52 -0.79 2.82 -21.18
N ASN A 53 -1.23 1.80 -20.44
CA ASN A 53 -1.16 0.41 -20.90
C ASN A 53 -2.21 0.10 -21.98
N SER A 54 -3.42 0.66 -21.87
CA SER A 54 -4.49 0.49 -22.85
C SER A 54 -4.11 1.05 -24.21
N ASN A 55 -3.47 2.24 -24.24
CA ASN A 55 -2.97 2.85 -25.48
C ASN A 55 -1.89 2.00 -26.16
N LEU A 56 -1.00 1.35 -25.38
CA LEU A 56 0.00 0.43 -25.93
C LEU A 56 -0.63 -0.84 -26.51
N LEU A 57 -1.59 -1.44 -25.79
CA LEU A 57 -2.31 -2.64 -26.26
C LEU A 57 -3.15 -2.33 -27.51
N ASN A 58 -3.80 -1.17 -27.58
CA ASN A 58 -4.50 -0.71 -28.79
C ASN A 58 -3.54 -0.59 -29.98
N SER A 59 -2.38 0.05 -29.80
CA SER A 59 -1.38 0.17 -30.88
C SER A 59 -0.84 -1.18 -31.36
N ASP A 60 -0.65 -2.14 -30.45
CA ASP A 60 -0.24 -3.50 -30.84
C ASP A 60 -1.36 -4.27 -31.53
N LEU A 61 -2.61 -4.10 -31.08
CA LEU A 61 -3.80 -4.67 -31.71
C LEU A 61 -4.03 -4.12 -33.12
N GLU A 62 -3.85 -2.82 -33.35
CA GLU A 62 -3.85 -2.18 -34.67
C GLU A 62 -2.81 -2.81 -35.60
N LYS A 63 -1.57 -3.02 -35.13
CA LYS A 63 -0.51 -3.68 -35.91
C LYS A 63 -0.84 -5.12 -36.28
N LEU A 64 -1.49 -5.87 -35.38
CA LEU A 64 -1.93 -7.25 -35.67
C LEU A 64 -3.12 -7.27 -36.63
N ASN A 65 -4.10 -6.37 -36.47
CA ASN A 65 -5.24 -6.23 -37.36
C ASN A 65 -4.83 -5.78 -38.77
N ALA A 66 -3.81 -4.92 -38.91
CA ALA A 66 -3.26 -4.56 -40.21
C ALA A 66 -2.61 -5.76 -40.94
N GLN A 67 -2.07 -6.74 -40.21
CA GLN A 67 -1.52 -7.98 -40.78
C GLN A 67 -2.59 -9.02 -41.13
N LEU A 68 -3.77 -8.95 -40.48
CA LEU A 68 -4.80 -9.97 -40.56
C LEU A 68 -5.34 -10.21 -41.99
N PRO A 69 -5.63 -9.20 -42.83
CA PRO A 69 -6.06 -9.43 -44.22
C PRO A 69 -5.05 -10.23 -45.04
N ALA A 70 -3.76 -9.91 -44.94
CA ALA A 70 -2.71 -10.58 -45.69
C ALA A 70 -2.52 -12.04 -45.23
N VAL A 71 -2.51 -12.28 -43.91
CA VAL A 71 -2.38 -13.63 -43.35
C VAL A 71 -3.63 -14.49 -43.66
N ARG A 72 -4.83 -13.92 -43.55
CA ARG A 72 -6.10 -14.58 -43.92
C ARG A 72 -6.15 -14.91 -45.42
N GLY A 73 -5.74 -13.97 -46.28
CA GLY A 73 -5.66 -14.18 -47.72
C GLY A 73 -4.68 -15.31 -48.09
N SER A 74 -3.52 -15.36 -47.44
CA SER A 74 -2.55 -16.46 -47.60
C SER A 74 -3.14 -17.82 -47.18
N TYR A 75 -3.82 -17.88 -46.02
CA TYR A 75 -4.51 -19.08 -45.55
C TYR A 75 -5.57 -19.58 -46.55
N ILE A 76 -6.47 -18.71 -47.00
CA ILE A 76 -7.51 -19.05 -48.00
C ILE A 76 -6.88 -19.49 -49.33
N LYS A 77 -5.81 -18.83 -49.78
CA LYS A 77 -5.09 -19.22 -50.99
C LYS A 77 -4.52 -20.63 -50.87
N GLN A 78 -3.77 -20.95 -49.81
CA GLN A 78 -3.20 -22.29 -49.64
C GLN A 78 -4.29 -23.36 -49.45
N GLN A 79 -5.41 -23.03 -48.79
CA GLN A 79 -6.56 -23.94 -48.66
C GLN A 79 -7.16 -24.29 -50.03
N SER A 80 -7.32 -23.31 -50.92
CA SER A 80 -7.83 -23.56 -52.28
C SER A 80 -6.81 -24.28 -53.16
N THR A 81 -5.51 -24.02 -52.99
CA THR A 81 -4.45 -24.78 -53.67
C THR A 81 -4.44 -26.25 -53.24
N LEU A 82 -4.53 -26.54 -51.94
CA LEU A 82 -4.59 -27.91 -51.41
C LEU A 82 -5.75 -28.69 -52.04
N LYS A 83 -6.98 -28.15 -51.98
CA LYS A 83 -8.17 -28.77 -52.57
C LYS A 83 -8.03 -29.07 -54.07
N LYS A 84 -7.44 -28.16 -54.85
CA LYS A 84 -7.22 -28.35 -56.28
C LYS A 84 -6.23 -29.50 -56.57
N VAL A 85 -5.16 -29.58 -55.78
CA VAL A 85 -4.13 -30.61 -55.95
C VAL A 85 -4.62 -31.97 -55.43
N GLU A 86 -5.41 -32.01 -54.36
CA GLU A 86 -6.13 -33.20 -53.91
C GLU A 86 -7.10 -33.72 -54.97
N GLN A 87 -7.83 -32.83 -55.66
CA GLN A 87 -8.68 -33.23 -56.79
C GLN A 87 -7.86 -33.79 -57.97
N GLN A 88 -6.74 -33.15 -58.33
CA GLN A 88 -5.84 -33.65 -59.38
C GLN A 88 -5.22 -35.01 -59.05
N GLN A 89 -4.98 -35.32 -57.77
CA GLN A 89 -4.56 -36.65 -57.31
C GLN A 89 -5.63 -37.71 -57.58
N LEU A 90 -6.90 -37.39 -57.35
CA LEU A 90 -8.03 -38.31 -57.58
C LEU A 90 -8.23 -38.56 -59.08
N GLU A 91 -8.06 -37.52 -59.91
CA GLU A 91 -8.18 -37.60 -61.37
C GLU A 91 -6.97 -38.30 -62.02
N THR A 92 -5.76 -38.13 -61.47
CA THR A 92 -4.50 -38.70 -61.99
C THR A 92 -3.60 -39.27 -60.88
N PRO A 93 -3.87 -40.49 -60.39
CA PRO A 93 -3.10 -41.08 -59.29
C PRO A 93 -1.70 -41.52 -59.74
N ASN A 94 -0.67 -40.80 -59.31
CA ASN A 94 0.73 -41.20 -59.48
C ASN A 94 1.62 -40.59 -58.37
N SER A 95 2.92 -40.95 -58.35
CA SER A 95 3.87 -40.48 -57.35
C SER A 95 4.21 -38.98 -57.45
N ALA A 96 4.09 -38.38 -58.63
CA ALA A 96 4.33 -36.95 -58.83
C ALA A 96 3.16 -36.12 -58.27
N SER A 97 1.91 -36.52 -58.53
CA SER A 97 0.73 -35.89 -57.92
C SER A 97 0.75 -36.05 -56.39
N GLU A 98 1.22 -37.18 -55.85
CA GLU A 98 1.29 -37.41 -54.40
C GLU A 98 2.29 -36.43 -53.73
N GLY A 99 3.42 -36.18 -54.40
CA GLY A 99 4.40 -35.18 -54.00
C GLY A 99 3.83 -33.75 -54.00
N LEU A 100 2.96 -33.42 -54.97
CA LEU A 100 2.26 -32.13 -55.00
C LEU A 100 1.28 -31.99 -53.83
N VAL A 101 0.49 -33.03 -53.51
CA VAL A 101 -0.43 -33.02 -52.35
C VAL A 101 0.34 -32.78 -51.05
N LYS A 102 1.44 -33.51 -50.84
CA LYS A 102 2.33 -33.34 -49.67
C LYS A 102 2.88 -31.90 -49.56
N ASN A 103 3.31 -31.32 -50.68
CA ASN A 103 3.84 -29.95 -50.73
C ASN A 103 2.75 -28.89 -50.43
N ALA A 104 1.56 -29.05 -51.01
CA ALA A 104 0.42 -28.17 -50.78
C ALA A 104 -0.08 -28.26 -49.33
N GLY A 105 -0.16 -29.47 -48.77
CA GLY A 105 -0.55 -29.72 -47.38
C GLY A 105 0.40 -29.06 -46.38
N PHE A 106 1.71 -29.14 -46.61
CA PHE A 106 2.71 -28.45 -45.79
C PHE A 106 2.56 -26.92 -45.87
N LYS A 107 2.37 -26.35 -47.07
CA LYS A 107 2.15 -24.90 -47.25
C LYS A 107 0.86 -24.43 -46.57
N PHE A 108 -0.21 -25.22 -46.67
CA PHE A 108 -1.48 -24.96 -45.98
C PHE A 108 -1.30 -24.99 -44.46
N TYR A 109 -0.65 -26.02 -43.91
CA TYR A 109 -0.36 -26.11 -42.48
C TYR A 109 0.44 -24.91 -41.95
N LEU A 110 1.47 -24.46 -42.68
CA LEU A 110 2.22 -23.27 -42.30
C LEU A 110 1.37 -21.98 -42.32
N ALA A 111 0.49 -21.83 -43.31
CA ALA A 111 -0.42 -20.69 -43.40
C ALA A 111 -1.48 -20.72 -42.29
N GLU A 112 -2.07 -21.89 -42.01
CA GLU A 112 -3.03 -22.10 -40.92
C GLU A 112 -2.38 -21.80 -39.56
N ARG A 113 -1.18 -22.31 -39.29
CA ARG A 113 -0.45 -22.05 -38.04
C ARG A 113 -0.20 -20.55 -37.84
N LYS A 114 0.15 -19.81 -38.91
CA LYS A 114 0.31 -18.35 -38.85
C LYS A 114 -1.02 -17.64 -38.57
N TYR A 115 -2.09 -18.03 -39.25
CA TYR A 115 -3.44 -17.47 -39.07
C TYR A 115 -3.99 -17.71 -37.65
N LYS A 116 -3.94 -18.97 -37.16
CA LYS A 116 -4.32 -19.33 -35.79
C LYS A 116 -3.50 -18.56 -34.74
N LYS A 117 -2.18 -18.44 -34.93
CA LYS A 117 -1.31 -17.66 -34.02
C LYS A 117 -1.72 -16.19 -33.96
N LEU A 118 -1.95 -15.55 -35.11
CA LEU A 118 -2.33 -14.14 -35.18
C LEU A 118 -3.69 -13.88 -34.52
N ASN A 119 -4.71 -14.67 -34.85
CA ASN A 119 -6.04 -14.58 -34.22
C ASN A 119 -5.97 -14.75 -32.69
N ASN A 120 -5.19 -15.73 -32.21
CA ASN A 120 -5.02 -15.95 -30.77
C ASN A 120 -4.34 -14.76 -30.08
N SER A 121 -3.37 -14.12 -30.73
CA SER A 121 -2.73 -12.90 -30.19
C SER A 121 -3.69 -11.71 -30.17
N ILE A 122 -4.52 -11.49 -31.21
CA ILE A 122 -5.55 -10.45 -31.21
C ILE A 122 -6.55 -10.69 -30.07
N ALA A 123 -7.12 -11.89 -29.98
CA ALA A 123 -8.09 -12.25 -28.94
C ALA A 123 -7.50 -12.16 -27.50
N GLN A 124 -6.19 -12.34 -27.34
CA GLN A 124 -5.52 -12.12 -26.06
C GLN A 124 -5.40 -10.62 -25.72
N LEU A 125 -5.05 -9.77 -26.68
CA LEU A 125 -4.98 -8.32 -26.48
C LEU A 125 -6.37 -7.73 -26.20
N ASP A 126 -7.41 -8.18 -26.90
CA ASP A 126 -8.80 -7.78 -26.65
C ASP A 126 -9.26 -8.09 -25.21
N ARG A 127 -8.93 -9.29 -24.70
CA ARG A 127 -9.23 -9.66 -23.30
C ARG A 127 -8.50 -8.75 -22.31
N GLN A 128 -7.21 -8.51 -22.52
CA GLN A 128 -6.43 -7.62 -21.67
C GLN A 128 -6.96 -6.18 -21.68
N LEU A 129 -7.41 -5.68 -22.84
CA LEU A 129 -8.08 -4.38 -22.95
C LEU A 129 -9.44 -4.35 -22.22
N SER A 130 -10.20 -5.44 -22.27
CA SER A 130 -11.47 -5.58 -21.53
C SER A 130 -11.24 -5.58 -20.02
N GLU A 131 -10.28 -6.38 -19.53
CA GLU A 131 -9.88 -6.45 -18.12
C GLU A 131 -9.44 -5.08 -17.59
N LEU A 132 -8.61 -4.35 -18.34
CA LEU A 132 -8.17 -3.00 -17.99
C LEU A 132 -9.33 -1.98 -17.95
N LYS A 133 -10.29 -2.05 -18.88
CA LYS A 133 -11.49 -1.20 -18.87
C LYS A 133 -12.36 -1.46 -17.64
N VAL A 134 -12.55 -2.73 -17.26
CA VAL A 134 -13.30 -3.12 -16.04
C VAL A 134 -12.58 -2.63 -14.78
N ALA A 135 -11.25 -2.79 -14.71
CA ALA A 135 -10.46 -2.29 -13.58
C ALA A 135 -10.57 -0.76 -13.42
N ARG A 136 -10.48 0.00 -14.53
CA ARG A 136 -10.65 1.47 -14.52
C ARG A 136 -12.06 1.87 -14.07
N ALA A 137 -13.09 1.16 -14.53
CA ALA A 137 -14.47 1.41 -14.09
C ALA A 137 -14.63 1.18 -12.58
N SER A 138 -14.11 0.07 -12.04
CA SER A 138 -14.12 -0.22 -10.60
C SER A 138 -13.39 0.85 -9.78
N ASN A 139 -12.20 1.28 -10.22
CA ASN A 139 -11.45 2.36 -9.58
C ASN A 139 -12.22 3.69 -9.58
N ASN A 140 -12.92 4.02 -10.67
CA ASN A 140 -13.75 5.22 -10.75
C ASN A 140 -14.93 5.15 -9.76
N SER A 141 -15.59 4.00 -9.61
CA SER A 141 -16.63 3.79 -8.59
C SER A 141 -16.08 3.92 -7.16
N GLN A 142 -14.89 3.39 -6.88
CA GLN A 142 -14.22 3.57 -5.58
C GLN A 142 -13.87 5.05 -5.31
N ILE A 143 -13.36 5.78 -6.32
CA ILE A 143 -13.12 7.22 -6.21
C ILE A 143 -14.43 7.97 -5.91
N ALA A 144 -15.54 7.61 -6.55
CA ALA A 144 -16.84 8.25 -6.29
C ALA A 144 -17.31 8.01 -4.84
N ALA A 145 -17.20 6.77 -4.34
CA ALA A 145 -17.53 6.44 -2.95
C ALA A 145 -16.66 7.23 -1.94
N LEU A 146 -15.34 7.22 -2.12
CA LEU A 146 -14.41 7.95 -1.24
C LEU A 146 -14.65 9.48 -1.23
N ASN A 147 -15.08 10.06 -2.36
CA ASN A 147 -15.48 11.48 -2.39
C ASN A 147 -16.77 11.73 -1.60
N SER A 148 -17.74 10.79 -1.64
CA SER A 148 -18.94 10.85 -0.81
C SER A 148 -18.60 10.77 0.69
N ASP A 149 -17.72 9.85 1.07
CA ASP A 149 -17.25 9.69 2.46
C ASP A 149 -16.53 10.95 2.97
N ILE A 150 -15.72 11.60 2.11
CA ILE A 150 -15.08 12.89 2.44
C ILE A 150 -16.12 14.00 2.70
N VAL A 151 -17.22 14.05 1.93
CA VAL A 151 -18.29 15.04 2.16
C VAL A 151 -18.97 14.78 3.51
N LEU A 152 -19.35 13.52 3.79
CA LEU A 152 -19.96 13.14 5.06
C LEU A 152 -19.05 13.40 6.26
N SER A 153 -17.75 13.13 6.14
CA SER A 153 -16.75 13.41 7.19
C SER A 153 -16.62 14.92 7.45
N LYS A 154 -16.69 15.77 6.40
CA LYS A 154 -16.71 17.23 6.55
C LYS A 154 -17.95 17.73 7.29
N GLU A 155 -19.13 17.18 7.00
CA GLU A 155 -20.36 17.52 7.72
C GLU A 155 -20.28 17.13 9.21
N ARG A 156 -19.68 15.98 9.53
CA ARG A 156 -19.43 15.56 10.92
C ARG A 156 -18.44 16.47 11.63
N ILE A 157 -17.35 16.87 10.96
CA ILE A 157 -16.38 17.84 11.49
C ILE A 157 -17.09 19.14 11.90
N ILE A 158 -17.96 19.68 11.05
CA ILE A 158 -18.72 20.91 11.35
C ILE A 158 -19.59 20.73 12.62
N LYS A 159 -20.30 19.59 12.75
CA LYS A 159 -21.11 19.28 13.94
C LYS A 159 -20.25 19.15 15.20
N LEU A 160 -19.16 18.39 15.14
CA LEU A 160 -18.22 18.21 16.26
C LEU A 160 -17.53 19.51 16.68
N GLN A 161 -17.33 20.46 15.76
CA GLN A 161 -16.82 21.80 16.09
C GLN A 161 -17.87 22.61 16.84
N ALA A 162 -19.12 22.67 16.36
CA ALA A 162 -20.21 23.35 17.04
C ALA A 162 -20.45 22.80 18.46
N GLU A 163 -20.51 21.46 18.61
CA GLU A 163 -20.65 20.80 19.92
C GLU A 163 -19.52 21.18 20.89
N LYS A 164 -18.27 21.31 20.40
CA LYS A 164 -17.14 21.75 21.23
C LYS A 164 -17.21 23.24 21.60
N GLU A 165 -17.66 24.08 20.68
CA GLU A 165 -17.86 25.52 20.95
C GLU A 165 -18.95 25.73 22.00
N ASP A 166 -20.08 25.02 21.89
CA ASP A 166 -21.17 25.03 22.88
C ASP A 166 -20.70 24.54 24.26
N GLN A 167 -19.93 23.45 24.31
CA GLN A 167 -19.32 22.96 25.56
C GLN A 167 -18.37 23.99 26.19
N GLN A 168 -17.54 24.66 25.39
CA GLN A 168 -16.64 25.71 25.89
C GLN A 168 -17.44 26.91 26.42
N GLN A 169 -18.48 27.36 25.71
CA GLN A 169 -19.35 28.44 26.17
C GLN A 169 -20.07 28.07 27.49
N ALA A 170 -20.56 26.83 27.61
CA ALA A 170 -21.18 26.33 28.83
C ALA A 170 -20.19 26.33 30.03
N VAL A 171 -18.94 25.91 29.82
CA VAL A 171 -17.89 25.95 30.85
C VAL A 171 -17.55 27.39 31.26
N ILE A 172 -17.46 28.33 30.31
CA ILE A 172 -17.21 29.75 30.59
C ILE A 172 -18.39 30.36 31.38
N ALA A 173 -19.63 30.07 30.98
CA ALA A 173 -20.82 30.53 31.67
C ALA A 173 -20.92 29.97 33.10
N ALA A 174 -20.61 28.69 33.29
CA ALA A 174 -20.57 28.04 34.61
C ALA A 174 -19.50 28.69 35.52
N ARG A 175 -18.28 28.92 35.02
CA ARG A 175 -17.22 29.63 35.75
C ARG A 175 -17.64 31.04 36.15
N LYS A 176 -18.31 31.78 35.25
CA LYS A 176 -18.82 33.14 35.54
C LYS A 176 -19.89 33.14 36.62
N ARG A 177 -20.83 32.19 36.60
CA ARG A 177 -21.83 32.01 37.68
C ARG A 177 -21.17 31.71 39.02
N GLN A 178 -20.23 30.76 39.05
CA GLN A 178 -19.50 30.38 40.27
C GLN A 178 -18.70 31.57 40.86
N GLN A 179 -18.12 32.43 40.02
CA GLN A 179 -17.46 33.66 40.48
C GLN A 179 -18.46 34.66 41.09
N GLN A 180 -19.61 34.87 40.44
CA GLN A 180 -20.66 35.76 40.96
C GLN A 180 -21.23 35.28 42.30
N GLU A 181 -21.44 33.97 42.46
CA GLU A 181 -21.89 33.36 43.71
C GLU A 181 -20.86 33.54 44.83
N ARG A 182 -19.57 33.33 44.56
CA ARG A 182 -18.48 33.59 45.52
C ARG A 182 -18.44 35.05 45.97
N LEU A 183 -18.59 36.00 45.04
CA LEU A 183 -18.63 37.43 45.38
C LEU A 183 -19.84 37.79 46.25
N LYS A 184 -21.04 37.25 45.94
CA LYS A 184 -22.23 37.43 46.78
C LYS A 184 -22.04 36.85 48.19
N ALA A 185 -21.47 35.65 48.29
CA ALA A 185 -21.18 35.01 49.58
C ALA A 185 -20.20 35.84 50.43
N GLN A 186 -19.13 36.38 49.82
CA GLN A 186 -18.19 37.28 50.50
C GLN A 186 -18.86 38.57 50.99
N GLN A 187 -19.73 39.20 50.17
CA GLN A 187 -20.48 40.38 50.58
C GLN A 187 -21.43 40.09 51.75
N ALA A 188 -22.11 38.94 51.74
CA ALA A 188 -22.96 38.49 52.83
C ALA A 188 -22.18 38.25 54.14
N GLN A 189 -20.98 37.66 54.07
CA GLN A 189 -20.08 37.51 55.22
C GLN A 189 -19.66 38.86 55.80
N ILE A 190 -19.27 39.82 54.95
CA ILE A 190 -18.90 41.18 55.39
C ILE A 190 -20.10 41.92 56.02
N ALA A 191 -21.31 41.72 55.50
CA ALA A 191 -22.53 42.27 56.09
C ALA A 191 -22.81 41.66 57.48
N ALA A 192 -22.79 40.33 57.59
CA ALA A 192 -22.98 39.61 58.85
C ALA A 192 -21.91 40.00 59.90
N GLU A 193 -20.66 40.21 59.50
CA GLU A 193 -19.61 40.73 60.39
C GLU A 193 -19.93 42.14 60.91
N LYS A 194 -20.45 43.03 60.06
CA LYS A 194 -20.86 44.39 60.48
C LYS A 194 -22.02 44.33 61.46
N GLU A 195 -23.01 43.46 61.22
CA GLU A 195 -24.13 43.24 62.15
C GLU A 195 -23.67 42.64 63.47
N MET A 196 -22.77 41.64 63.45
CA MET A 196 -22.14 41.08 64.66
C MET A 196 -21.36 42.14 65.45
N LYS A 197 -20.62 43.02 64.77
CA LYS A 197 -19.91 44.15 65.42
C LYS A 197 -20.91 45.16 66.02
N ALA A 198 -21.99 45.48 65.32
CA ALA A 198 -23.05 46.38 65.83
C ALA A 198 -23.83 45.77 67.00
N LEU A 199 -24.14 44.47 66.96
CA LEU A 199 -24.75 43.73 68.07
C LEU A 199 -23.81 43.66 69.28
N LYS A 200 -22.51 43.43 69.07
CA LYS A 200 -21.51 43.46 70.15
C LYS A 200 -21.38 44.85 70.79
N GLN A 201 -21.44 45.93 70.01
CA GLN A 201 -21.49 47.30 70.54
C GLN A 201 -22.78 47.56 71.32
N LYS A 202 -23.94 47.11 70.82
CA LYS A 202 -25.22 47.19 71.55
C LYS A 202 -25.21 46.38 72.84
N LEU A 203 -24.60 45.20 72.85
CA LEU A 203 -24.40 44.38 74.05
C LEU A 203 -23.50 45.10 75.06
N LEU A 204 -22.36 45.67 74.66
CA LEU A 204 -21.51 46.45 75.55
C LEU A 204 -22.24 47.69 76.12
N ALA A 205 -23.08 48.35 75.32
CA ALA A 205 -23.93 49.45 75.79
C ALA A 205 -25.05 48.98 76.74
N ALA A 206 -25.62 47.80 76.52
CA ALA A 206 -26.59 47.16 77.40
C ALA A 206 -25.95 46.65 78.70
N GLU A 207 -24.72 46.13 78.65
CA GLU A 207 -23.94 45.66 79.78
C GLU A 207 -23.50 46.83 80.68
N ASN A 208 -23.16 47.98 80.08
CA ASN A 208 -22.95 49.23 80.80
C ASN A 208 -24.26 49.79 81.41
N LYS A 209 -25.45 49.44 80.87
CA LYS A 209 -26.75 49.68 81.51
C LYS A 209 -27.16 48.62 82.54
N ALA A 210 -26.62 47.40 82.45
CA ALA A 210 -26.91 46.31 83.37
C ALA A 210 -26.06 46.39 84.65
N LYS A 211 -24.93 47.12 84.64
CA LYS A 211 -24.12 47.41 85.83
C LYS A 211 -24.79 48.31 86.89
N SER A 212 -26.08 48.60 86.77
CA SER A 212 -26.90 49.20 87.85
C SER A 212 -27.85 48.21 88.55
N THR A 213 -27.81 46.91 88.24
CA THR A 213 -28.52 45.88 89.03
C THR A 213 -27.67 44.60 89.11
N ALA A 214 -27.41 44.12 90.33
CA ALA A 214 -26.38 43.12 90.59
C ALA A 214 -26.91 41.66 90.67
N GLN A 215 -25.97 40.71 90.52
CA GLN A 215 -26.09 39.26 90.86
C GLN A 215 -27.02 38.45 89.92
N GLN A 216 -26.86 37.13 89.67
CA GLN A 216 -26.06 36.09 90.37
C GLN A 216 -25.81 34.83 89.46
N VAL A 217 -24.86 33.96 89.88
CA VAL A 217 -24.64 32.52 89.52
C VAL A 217 -23.98 32.14 88.16
N SER A 218 -23.20 31.06 88.19
CA SER A 218 -22.35 30.43 87.15
C SER A 218 -22.67 28.92 87.01
N PRO A 219 -21.89 28.08 86.29
CA PRO A 219 -21.52 28.02 84.85
C PRO A 219 -22.18 26.72 84.23
N PRO A 220 -21.54 25.69 83.62
CA PRO A 220 -20.35 25.54 82.72
C PRO A 220 -20.60 24.66 81.45
N VAL A 221 -19.51 24.29 80.74
CA VAL A 221 -19.26 23.07 79.90
C VAL A 221 -19.36 23.11 78.35
N ALA A 222 -18.29 22.57 77.74
CA ALA A 222 -18.10 22.00 76.39
C ALA A 222 -17.79 22.87 75.14
N ARG A 223 -16.69 22.47 74.49
CA ARG A 223 -16.13 22.78 73.16
C ARG A 223 -15.19 21.60 72.83
N PRO A 224 -14.67 21.38 71.60
CA PRO A 224 -15.15 21.68 70.24
C PRO A 224 -15.23 20.40 69.36
N ALA A 225 -15.64 20.54 68.09
CA ALA A 225 -15.12 19.71 66.99
C ALA A 225 -15.20 20.48 65.66
N PHE A 226 -14.09 20.56 64.93
CA PHE A 226 -14.01 20.92 63.51
C PHE A 226 -13.36 19.74 62.76
N PRO A 227 -13.56 19.60 61.43
CA PRO A 227 -13.23 18.37 60.71
C PRO A 227 -11.77 18.32 60.24
N ASP A 228 -11.25 17.10 60.08
CA ASP A 228 -9.91 16.84 59.54
C ASP A 228 -9.82 16.96 58.02
N THR A 229 -8.62 17.34 57.57
CA THR A 229 -8.07 17.17 56.22
C THR A 229 -7.83 15.67 55.92
N THR A 230 -7.48 15.17 54.72
CA THR A 230 -6.41 15.61 53.80
C THR A 230 -6.45 14.80 52.48
N THR A 231 -5.91 15.37 51.41
CA THR A 231 -5.63 14.72 50.11
C THR A 231 -4.36 13.86 50.15
N GLN A 232 -4.27 12.74 49.40
CA GLN A 232 -3.12 12.46 48.50
C GLN A 232 -3.26 11.20 47.61
N GLU A 233 -2.52 11.23 46.49
CA GLU A 233 -2.39 10.18 45.46
C GLU A 233 -1.34 9.12 45.83
N GLN A 234 -1.39 7.94 45.19
CA GLN A 234 -0.21 7.10 44.97
C GLN A 234 -0.20 6.49 43.55
N LEU A 235 0.90 6.70 42.84
CA LEU A 235 1.30 5.93 41.65
C LEU A 235 2.15 4.72 42.05
N GLN A 236 1.99 3.60 41.33
CA GLN A 236 3.08 2.76 40.76
C GLN A 236 2.43 1.64 39.90
N LEU A 237 2.74 1.45 38.61
CA LEU A 237 3.98 1.09 37.90
C LEU A 237 4.22 -0.43 37.81
N ALA A 238 4.13 -1.01 36.59
CA ALA A 238 5.09 -1.99 36.04
C ALA A 238 4.64 -2.54 34.66
N HIS A 239 5.48 -2.40 33.63
CA HIS A 239 5.38 -3.14 32.37
C HIS A 239 6.17 -4.46 32.46
N LYS A 240 5.72 -5.51 31.76
CA LYS A 240 6.59 -6.56 31.20
C LYS A 240 5.95 -7.20 29.97
N THR A 241 6.76 -7.97 29.23
CA THR A 241 6.44 -8.91 28.14
C THR A 241 6.38 -8.23 26.77
N GLU A 242 7.15 -8.61 25.75
CA GLU A 242 8.43 -9.33 25.57
C GLU A 242 8.64 -9.29 24.04
N ALA A 243 9.88 -9.29 23.58
CA ALA A 243 10.15 -9.25 22.13
C ALA A 243 9.87 -10.62 21.48
N ILE A 244 9.35 -10.61 20.25
CA ILE A 244 9.36 -11.77 19.36
C ILE A 244 10.14 -11.38 18.11
N GLU A 245 11.32 -11.97 17.95
CA GLU A 245 12.14 -11.84 16.75
C GLU A 245 11.42 -12.49 15.56
N ALA A 246 11.28 -11.75 14.46
CA ALA A 246 10.78 -12.28 13.19
C ALA A 246 11.97 -12.63 12.28
N ALA A 247 12.01 -13.87 11.81
CA ALA A 247 13.13 -14.40 11.04
C ALA A 247 13.44 -13.59 9.76
N GLU A 248 14.74 -13.41 9.46
CA GLU A 248 15.20 -12.72 8.26
C GLU A 248 14.76 -13.43 6.97
N GLU A 249 13.85 -12.80 6.23
CA GLU A 249 13.71 -13.08 4.81
C GLU A 249 15.00 -12.63 4.09
N VAL A 250 15.67 -13.54 3.38
CA VAL A 250 16.85 -13.21 2.57
C VAL A 250 16.45 -12.32 1.40
N ARG A 251 16.50 -11.00 1.62
CA ARG A 251 16.19 -9.98 0.62
C ARG A 251 17.37 -9.78 -0.33
N PRO A 252 17.12 -9.66 -1.64
CA PRO A 252 18.15 -9.30 -2.61
C PRO A 252 18.58 -7.85 -2.35
N VAL A 253 19.88 -7.58 -2.42
CA VAL A 253 20.41 -6.24 -2.15
C VAL A 253 20.07 -5.34 -3.34
N LEU A 254 19.16 -4.40 -3.11
CA LEU A 254 18.75 -3.39 -4.10
C LEU A 254 19.65 -2.16 -3.95
N ILE A 255 20.60 -2.00 -4.86
CA ILE A 255 21.57 -0.90 -4.81
C ILE A 255 21.07 0.22 -5.72
N LEU A 256 20.52 1.26 -5.08
CA LEU A 256 19.93 2.43 -5.74
C LEU A 256 20.85 3.64 -5.82
N ASP A 257 21.97 3.62 -5.09
CA ASP A 257 22.99 4.66 -5.16
C ASP A 257 23.97 4.42 -6.32
N GLN A 258 24.45 5.51 -6.92
CA GLN A 258 25.34 5.46 -8.08
C GLN A 258 26.78 5.11 -7.70
N ALA A 259 27.29 5.54 -6.55
CA ALA A 259 28.65 5.21 -6.12
C ALA A 259 28.75 3.72 -5.77
N THR A 260 27.84 3.23 -4.91
CA THR A 260 27.80 1.81 -4.52
C THR A 260 27.53 0.88 -5.71
N ALA A 261 26.75 1.31 -6.71
CA ALA A 261 26.51 0.52 -7.91
C ALA A 261 27.75 0.41 -8.81
N LYS A 262 28.62 1.42 -8.87
CA LYS A 262 29.89 1.35 -9.63
C LYS A 262 30.92 0.49 -8.92
N GLU A 263 31.10 0.69 -7.62
CA GLU A 263 32.03 -0.10 -6.79
C GLU A 263 31.72 -1.60 -6.86
N ALA A 264 30.44 -1.98 -6.71
CA ALA A 264 30.01 -3.38 -6.79
C ALA A 264 30.12 -4.00 -8.20
N VAL A 265 30.15 -3.19 -9.27
CA VAL A 265 30.39 -3.66 -10.64
C VAL A 265 31.89 -3.80 -10.90
N GLU A 266 32.71 -2.86 -10.44
CA GLU A 266 34.19 -2.96 -10.52
C GLU A 266 34.73 -4.13 -9.71
N GLU A 267 34.20 -4.39 -8.51
CA GLU A 267 34.57 -5.58 -7.72
C GLU A 267 34.21 -6.87 -8.49
N LEU A 268 33.04 -6.91 -9.15
CA LEU A 268 32.64 -8.06 -9.95
C LEU A 268 33.57 -8.28 -11.13
N ASP A 269 33.91 -7.23 -11.87
CA ASP A 269 34.73 -7.34 -13.07
C ASP A 269 36.17 -7.75 -12.70
N LYS A 270 36.72 -7.25 -11.57
CA LYS A 270 37.99 -7.74 -10.97
C LYS A 270 37.92 -9.23 -10.55
N LEU A 271 36.78 -9.70 -10.02
CA LEU A 271 36.57 -11.10 -9.65
C LEU A 271 36.41 -12.04 -10.86
N VAL A 272 35.93 -11.50 -11.99
CA VAL A 272 35.80 -12.22 -13.27
C VAL A 272 37.17 -12.41 -13.94
N GLU A 273 37.98 -11.34 -14.00
CA GLU A 273 39.32 -11.38 -14.61
C GLU A 273 40.26 -12.40 -13.94
N ASN A 274 40.17 -12.53 -12.61
CA ASN A 274 40.96 -13.49 -11.84
C ASN A 274 40.50 -14.97 -11.99
N SER A 275 39.44 -15.26 -12.76
CA SER A 275 38.89 -16.62 -12.86
C SER A 275 39.45 -17.43 -14.05
N SER A 276 40.47 -18.24 -13.78
CA SER A 276 41.18 -19.06 -14.77
C SER A 276 40.38 -20.26 -15.32
N ASN A 277 39.25 -20.63 -14.70
CA ASN A 277 38.42 -21.77 -15.10
C ASN A 277 37.27 -21.37 -16.05
N ARG A 278 37.57 -21.25 -17.35
CA ARG A 278 36.59 -21.01 -18.44
C ARG A 278 35.84 -22.27 -18.91
N ASN A 279 35.76 -23.33 -18.09
CA ASN A 279 34.93 -24.48 -18.39
C ASN A 279 33.45 -24.04 -18.47
N LYS A 280 32.83 -24.26 -19.65
CA LYS A 280 31.53 -23.68 -20.04
C LYS A 280 30.38 -24.19 -19.16
N LYS A 281 30.17 -23.57 -18.00
CA LYS A 281 28.93 -23.73 -17.22
C LYS A 281 27.75 -23.19 -18.01
N ILE A 282 26.62 -23.90 -17.92
CA ILE A 282 25.41 -23.60 -18.68
C ILE A 282 24.77 -22.30 -18.14
N ASN A 283 24.39 -21.39 -19.05
CA ASN A 283 23.66 -20.17 -18.72
C ASN A 283 22.40 -20.48 -17.88
N LYS A 284 22.13 -19.68 -16.85
CA LYS A 284 20.94 -19.83 -16.00
C LYS A 284 19.76 -19.07 -16.59
N ILE A 285 18.54 -19.39 -16.15
CA ILE A 285 17.33 -18.65 -16.49
C ILE A 285 16.83 -17.93 -15.24
N LEU A 286 16.71 -16.61 -15.33
CA LEU A 286 16.05 -15.76 -14.35
C LEU A 286 14.60 -15.57 -14.76
N HIS A 287 13.68 -16.09 -13.95
CA HIS A 287 12.27 -15.75 -14.06
C HIS A 287 11.98 -14.54 -13.16
N VAL A 288 11.50 -13.46 -13.76
CA VAL A 288 11.01 -12.28 -13.05
C VAL A 288 9.49 -12.29 -13.10
N LYS A 289 8.88 -12.45 -11.93
CA LYS A 289 7.43 -12.42 -11.70
C LYS A 289 7.06 -11.10 -11.03
N THR A 290 6.49 -10.16 -11.77
CA THR A 290 5.97 -8.90 -11.23
C THR A 290 4.55 -9.10 -10.73
N TYR A 291 4.32 -8.72 -9.48
CA TYR A 291 3.03 -8.76 -8.80
C TYR A 291 2.49 -7.35 -8.54
N HIS A 292 1.17 -7.22 -8.54
CA HIS A 292 0.45 -6.06 -8.00
C HIS A 292 -0.76 -6.59 -7.24
N ASN A 293 -0.96 -6.12 -6.01
CA ASN A 293 -2.00 -6.61 -5.11
C ASN A 293 -2.01 -8.15 -4.94
N LYS A 294 -0.82 -8.77 -4.97
CA LYS A 294 -0.56 -10.23 -4.94
C LYS A 294 -0.88 -10.99 -6.24
N ASP A 295 -1.47 -10.35 -7.25
CA ASP A 295 -1.71 -10.95 -8.57
C ASP A 295 -0.49 -10.82 -9.50
N LEU A 296 -0.19 -11.90 -10.23
CA LEU A 296 0.91 -11.96 -11.19
C LEU A 296 0.55 -11.21 -12.48
N ILE A 297 0.84 -9.91 -12.56
CA ILE A 297 0.59 -9.10 -13.78
C ILE A 297 1.46 -9.58 -14.95
N LYS A 298 2.71 -9.96 -14.65
CA LYS A 298 3.71 -10.25 -15.68
C LYS A 298 4.72 -11.26 -15.19
N GLN A 299 4.90 -12.33 -15.97
CA GLN A 299 6.09 -13.17 -15.90
C GLN A 299 6.95 -12.92 -17.13
N SER A 300 8.26 -12.75 -16.93
CA SER A 300 9.25 -12.76 -18.00
C SER A 300 10.42 -13.65 -17.62
N SER A 301 11.07 -14.23 -18.63
CA SER A 301 12.21 -15.14 -18.45
C SER A 301 13.39 -14.58 -19.22
N HIS A 302 14.55 -14.47 -18.57
CA HIS A 302 15.76 -13.86 -19.11
C HIS A 302 16.95 -14.78 -18.90
N THR A 303 17.75 -15.00 -19.93
CA THR A 303 18.96 -15.81 -19.82
C THR A 303 20.05 -15.02 -19.11
N MET A 304 20.52 -15.52 -17.97
CA MET A 304 21.70 -15.00 -17.29
C MET A 304 22.95 -15.58 -17.95
N LYS A 305 23.79 -14.70 -18.51
CA LYS A 305 25.08 -15.09 -19.08
C LYS A 305 26.04 -15.43 -17.95
N TYR A 306 26.70 -16.58 -18.03
CA TYR A 306 27.83 -16.90 -17.16
C TYR A 306 28.99 -15.92 -17.42
N LEU A 307 29.56 -15.37 -16.35
CA LEU A 307 30.69 -14.43 -16.45
C LEU A 307 32.04 -15.07 -16.09
N GLY A 308 32.03 -16.10 -15.23
CA GLY A 308 33.22 -16.61 -14.56
C GLY A 308 32.93 -16.78 -13.07
N ASN A 309 33.81 -17.42 -12.32
CA ASN A 309 33.76 -17.51 -10.85
C ASN A 309 32.37 -17.83 -10.22
N GLU A 310 31.57 -18.71 -10.86
CA GLU A 310 30.18 -19.01 -10.47
C GLU A 310 29.18 -17.82 -10.47
N GLN A 311 29.56 -16.71 -11.11
CA GLN A 311 28.72 -15.52 -11.26
C GLN A 311 28.02 -15.46 -12.62
N TYR A 312 26.82 -14.88 -12.63
CA TYR A 312 25.97 -14.73 -13.82
C TYR A 312 25.32 -13.34 -13.86
N ARG A 313 25.18 -12.72 -15.05
CA ARG A 313 24.56 -11.39 -15.23
C ARG A 313 23.43 -11.43 -16.26
N ALA A 314 22.31 -10.77 -15.96
CA ALA A 314 21.19 -10.56 -16.89
C ALA A 314 20.66 -9.14 -16.85
N LYS A 315 20.52 -8.52 -18.02
CA LYS A 315 19.88 -7.21 -18.18
C LYS A 315 18.37 -7.38 -18.37
N VAL A 316 17.57 -6.80 -17.49
CA VAL A 316 16.10 -6.98 -17.43
C VAL A 316 15.39 -5.65 -17.27
N LYS A 317 14.33 -5.41 -18.05
CA LYS A 317 13.41 -4.28 -17.82
C LYS A 317 12.37 -4.66 -16.76
N ALA A 318 12.67 -4.38 -15.50
CA ALA A 318 11.76 -4.62 -14.39
C ALA A 318 10.58 -3.62 -14.42
N ARG A 319 9.44 -4.05 -13.85
CA ARG A 319 8.32 -3.16 -13.53
C ARG A 319 8.41 -2.81 -12.04
N ALA A 320 7.95 -1.60 -11.69
CA ALA A 320 7.83 -1.20 -10.29
C ALA A 320 6.79 -2.07 -9.54
N GLY A 321 6.91 -2.10 -8.21
CA GLY A 321 6.13 -2.95 -7.31
C GLY A 321 6.86 -4.25 -6.95
N ALA A 322 6.15 -5.12 -6.23
CA ALA A 322 6.69 -6.39 -5.74
C ALA A 322 7.05 -7.33 -6.91
N ASN A 323 8.31 -7.76 -6.96
CA ASN A 323 8.82 -8.71 -7.93
C ASN A 323 9.40 -9.92 -7.19
N LYS A 324 9.04 -11.14 -7.62
CA LYS A 324 9.72 -12.37 -7.21
C LYS A 324 10.68 -12.79 -8.33
N LEU A 325 11.95 -12.88 -7.96
CA LEU A 325 13.06 -13.28 -8.81
C LEU A 325 13.33 -14.77 -8.51
N ILE A 326 13.37 -15.62 -9.54
CA ILE A 326 13.54 -17.07 -9.36
C ILE A 326 14.63 -17.57 -10.31
N VAL A 327 15.62 -18.28 -9.78
CA VAL A 327 16.69 -18.93 -10.55
C VAL A 327 16.88 -20.36 -10.03
N GLY A 328 16.45 -21.35 -10.83
CA GLY A 328 16.42 -22.74 -10.38
C GLY A 328 15.45 -22.92 -9.20
N GLY A 329 15.94 -23.51 -8.10
CA GLY A 329 15.17 -23.65 -6.85
C GLY A 329 15.18 -22.41 -5.95
N ASN A 330 16.06 -21.43 -6.20
CA ASN A 330 16.21 -20.26 -5.34
C ASN A 330 15.26 -19.13 -5.75
N SER A 331 14.69 -18.44 -4.75
CA SER A 331 13.78 -17.32 -4.99
C SER A 331 13.98 -16.17 -4.01
N TRP A 332 14.00 -14.95 -4.54
CA TRP A 332 14.19 -13.70 -3.81
C TRP A 332 13.01 -12.76 -4.07
N SER A 333 12.57 -12.02 -3.05
CA SER A 333 11.50 -11.02 -3.15
C SER A 333 12.11 -9.61 -3.11
N ILE A 334 11.85 -8.79 -4.13
CA ILE A 334 12.33 -7.40 -4.23
C ILE A 334 11.14 -6.48 -4.47
N ASP A 335 11.07 -5.32 -3.82
CA ASP A 335 10.12 -4.27 -4.20
C ASP A 335 10.86 -3.23 -5.04
N MET A 336 10.40 -3.02 -6.29
CA MET A 336 11.02 -2.09 -7.21
C MET A 336 10.35 -0.71 -7.10
N PRO A 337 11.08 0.37 -6.77
CA PRO A 337 10.43 1.64 -6.45
C PRO A 337 9.75 2.28 -7.66
N ARG A 338 8.62 2.97 -7.44
CA ARG A 338 7.75 3.51 -8.51
C ARG A 338 8.48 4.49 -9.44
N ASN A 339 9.45 5.25 -8.95
CA ASN A 339 10.28 6.16 -9.75
C ASN A 339 11.24 5.44 -10.73
N GLN A 340 11.41 4.11 -10.63
CA GLN A 340 12.24 3.31 -11.53
C GLN A 340 11.42 2.38 -12.45
N GLN A 341 10.12 2.62 -12.59
CA GLN A 341 9.24 1.90 -13.52
C GLN A 341 9.82 1.88 -14.95
N ARG A 342 9.86 0.70 -15.59
CA ARG A 342 10.37 0.46 -16.96
C ARG A 342 11.88 0.70 -17.16
N GLN A 343 12.64 1.03 -16.13
CA GLN A 343 14.09 1.14 -16.23
C GLN A 343 14.74 -0.24 -16.42
N SER A 344 15.95 -0.28 -16.98
CA SER A 344 16.71 -1.53 -17.14
C SER A 344 17.56 -1.74 -15.90
N PHE A 345 17.54 -2.95 -15.37
CA PHE A 345 18.36 -3.39 -14.25
C PHE A 345 19.30 -4.49 -14.71
N ASP A 346 20.53 -4.48 -14.20
CA ASP A 346 21.41 -5.63 -14.29
C ASP A 346 21.28 -6.44 -13.00
N PHE A 347 20.74 -7.65 -13.15
CA PHE A 347 20.70 -8.64 -12.09
C PHE A 347 21.98 -9.45 -12.14
N VAL A 348 22.74 -9.40 -11.05
CA VAL A 348 23.95 -10.20 -10.87
C VAL A 348 23.68 -11.24 -9.81
N LEU A 349 24.00 -12.48 -10.15
CA LEU A 349 23.78 -13.65 -9.34
C LEU A 349 25.13 -14.27 -9.02
N ASP A 350 25.41 -14.44 -7.72
CA ASP A 350 26.62 -15.07 -7.20
C ASP A 350 26.28 -16.43 -6.59
N TYR A 351 26.85 -17.50 -7.15
CA TYR A 351 26.69 -18.88 -6.65
C TYR A 351 27.93 -19.43 -5.93
N ARG A 352 28.97 -18.63 -5.66
CA ARG A 352 30.21 -19.08 -4.99
C ARG A 352 29.96 -19.80 -3.66
N ASN A 353 28.85 -19.49 -2.99
CA ASN A 353 28.28 -20.32 -1.94
C ASN A 353 26.96 -20.94 -2.44
N PRO A 354 26.92 -22.23 -2.85
CA PRO A 354 25.72 -22.84 -3.41
C PRO A 354 24.58 -23.01 -2.39
N ASN A 355 24.88 -22.96 -1.08
CA ASN A 355 23.90 -23.05 0.00
C ASN A 355 23.28 -21.69 0.35
N LYS A 356 23.92 -20.58 -0.05
CA LYS A 356 23.44 -19.20 0.15
C LYS A 356 23.76 -18.33 -1.07
N PRO A 357 23.14 -18.58 -2.25
CA PRO A 357 23.38 -17.77 -3.43
C PRO A 357 22.80 -16.37 -3.26
N ILE A 358 23.58 -15.36 -3.66
CA ILE A 358 23.24 -13.94 -3.52
C ILE A 358 22.76 -13.40 -4.87
N LEU A 359 21.66 -12.65 -4.87
CA LEU A 359 21.15 -11.96 -6.05
C LEU A 359 21.11 -10.46 -5.77
N SER A 360 21.92 -9.70 -6.49
CA SER A 360 22.00 -8.24 -6.43
C SER A 360 21.34 -7.62 -7.65
N ALA A 361 20.71 -6.46 -7.48
CA ALA A 361 20.03 -5.74 -8.55
C ALA A 361 20.54 -4.29 -8.63
N TYR A 362 21.14 -3.94 -9.75
CA TYR A 362 21.67 -2.61 -10.03
C TYR A 362 20.85 -1.93 -11.12
N ASN A 363 20.66 -0.62 -11.03
CA ASN A 363 20.14 0.13 -12.17
C ASN A 363 21.20 0.20 -13.27
N HIS A 364 20.87 -0.22 -14.49
CA HIS A 364 21.80 -0.26 -15.62
C HIS A 364 22.36 1.15 -15.98
N LYS A 365 21.64 2.22 -15.60
CA LYS A 365 22.10 3.61 -15.75
C LYS A 365 23.18 4.04 -14.75
N PHE A 366 23.43 3.26 -13.70
CA PHE A 366 24.44 3.56 -12.69
C PHE A 366 25.67 2.66 -12.83
N ALA A 367 25.49 1.46 -13.39
CA ALA A 367 26.54 0.51 -13.73
C ALA A 367 27.41 0.91 -14.95
N ASN A 368 27.06 2.00 -15.66
CA ASN A 368 27.83 2.61 -16.74
C ASN A 368 27.84 4.13 -16.47
#